data_AF-A0A7J4IGV6-F1
#
_entry.id   AF-A0A7J4IGV6-F1
#
_cell.length_a   1.000
_cell.length_b   1.000
_cell.length_c   1.000
_cell.angle_alpha   90.00
_cell.angle_beta   90.00
_cell.angle_gamma   90.00
#
_symmetry.space_group_name_H-M   'P 1'
#
loop_
_entity.id
_entity.type
_entity.pdbx_description
1 polymer ?
#
loop_
_entity_poly.entity_id
_entity_poly.type
_entity_poly.pdbx_seq_one_letter_code
_entity_poly.pdbx_strand_id
1 'polypeptide(L)'
;VLGDGEYVVLHSEYFLSGKHQTGFDIFRFEDGRIVEHWDNLQETAAQTRNGHSMTDGPTQVGDLDKTAENKARVRDFTTSVLLGQHPERLSSFFEGDTYIQHDPLVADGVSGLTAALRDFAARGMAIHFNRTRMVFGEGNFVLAASEGTLGSQPVTYYDLFRVENGKLAEHWNVIEPVTPKEEWRNQNGKFWARSIPDAGRPPVFPGGTDRAMYEHVLDTIAPGTRSHLSSRRCVCPEGGEARMRAGPVSMVFPARILDPVGPIPRMCCDAERRGRSALRCVLSKRDATDA
;
A
#
# COMPACT_ATOMS: atom_id res chain seq x y z
N VAL A 1 4.96 -2.46 -23.28
CA VAL A 1 5.55 -3.81 -23.39
C VAL A 1 7.01 -3.68 -23.05
N LEU A 2 7.54 -4.51 -22.16
CA LEU A 2 8.96 -4.54 -21.80
C LEU A 2 9.50 -5.95 -22.03
N GLY A 3 10.73 -6.07 -22.52
CA GLY A 3 11.47 -7.33 -22.66
C GLY A 3 12.65 -7.42 -21.68
N ASP A 4 12.79 -8.55 -21.00
CA ASP A 4 13.91 -8.81 -20.07
C ASP A 4 14.37 -10.27 -20.18
N GLY A 5 15.31 -10.52 -21.09
CA GLY A 5 15.76 -11.88 -21.41
C GLY A 5 14.62 -12.72 -21.98
N GLU A 6 14.26 -13.79 -21.27
CA GLU A 6 13.18 -14.72 -21.65
C GLU A 6 11.79 -14.23 -21.21
N TYR A 7 11.71 -13.06 -20.57
CA TYR A 7 10.47 -12.53 -20.01
C TYR A 7 9.93 -11.36 -20.82
N VAL A 8 8.60 -11.28 -20.89
CA VAL A 8 7.86 -10.13 -21.42
C VAL A 8 6.92 -9.63 -20.34
N VAL A 9 6.93 -8.32 -20.11
CA VAL A 9 6.03 -7.63 -19.18
C VAL A 9 5.07 -6.74 -19.95
N LEU A 10 3.77 -6.84 -19.63
CA LEU A 10 2.72 -5.98 -20.14
C LEU A 10 2.13 -5.15 -18.99
N HIS A 11 1.76 -3.91 -19.31
CA HIS A 11 0.91 -3.07 -18.48
C HIS A 11 -0.30 -2.72 -19.36
N SER A 12 -1.48 -3.18 -18.98
CA SER A 12 -2.62 -3.29 -19.88
C SER A 12 -3.91 -2.88 -19.20
N GLU A 13 -4.83 -2.34 -20.00
CA GLU A 13 -6.23 -2.20 -19.65
C GLU A 13 -7.04 -3.36 -20.23
N TYR A 14 -7.95 -3.88 -19.42
CA TYR A 14 -8.82 -4.98 -19.75
C TYR A 14 -10.29 -4.60 -19.53
N PHE A 15 -11.19 -5.24 -20.27
CA PHE A 15 -12.61 -5.26 -19.95
C PHE A 15 -13.04 -6.70 -19.66
N LEU A 16 -13.13 -7.03 -18.38
CA LEU A 16 -13.36 -8.40 -17.88
C LEU A 16 -14.57 -8.41 -16.96
N SER A 17 -15.47 -9.37 -17.16
CA SER A 17 -16.67 -9.53 -16.32
C SER A 17 -17.52 -8.26 -16.18
N GLY A 18 -17.57 -7.44 -17.23
CA GLY A 18 -18.31 -6.17 -17.26
C GLY A 18 -17.62 -5.00 -16.55
N LYS A 19 -16.34 -5.15 -16.16
CA LYS A 19 -15.57 -4.12 -15.45
C LYS A 19 -14.28 -3.79 -16.21
N HIS A 20 -13.87 -2.52 -16.14
CA HIS A 20 -12.53 -2.13 -16.55
C HIS A 20 -11.53 -2.56 -15.47
N GLN A 21 -10.45 -3.22 -15.89
CA GLN A 21 -9.37 -3.64 -15.02
C GLN A 21 -8.04 -3.13 -15.56
N THR A 22 -7.16 -2.73 -14.66
CA THR A 22 -5.76 -2.42 -14.99
C THR A 22 -4.91 -3.55 -14.44
N GLY A 23 -3.96 -4.01 -15.25
CA GLY A 23 -3.20 -5.19 -14.95
C GLY A 23 -1.76 -5.14 -15.41
N PHE A 24 -0.94 -5.91 -14.71
CA PHE A 24 0.38 -6.30 -15.18
C PHE A 24 0.37 -7.78 -15.51
N ASP A 25 1.00 -8.14 -16.61
CA ASP A 25 1.23 -9.54 -17.00
C ASP A 25 2.72 -9.77 -17.21
N ILE A 26 3.18 -10.92 -16.76
CA ILE A 26 4.56 -11.38 -16.88
C ILE A 26 4.50 -12.74 -17.55
N PHE A 27 5.07 -12.84 -18.74
CA PHE A 27 5.18 -14.09 -19.50
C PHE A 27 6.63 -14.52 -19.57
N ARG A 28 6.90 -15.81 -19.39
CA ARG A 28 8.20 -16.41 -19.70
C ARG A 28 8.10 -17.27 -20.95
N PHE A 29 9.12 -17.19 -21.80
CA PHE A 29 9.21 -17.91 -23.06
C PHE A 29 10.31 -18.97 -23.05
N GLU A 30 10.02 -20.13 -23.64
CA GLU A 30 11.00 -21.15 -24.05
C GLU A 30 10.67 -21.60 -25.47
N ASP A 31 11.67 -21.71 -26.34
CA ASP A 31 11.52 -22.14 -27.74
C ASP A 31 10.37 -21.42 -28.50
N GLY A 32 10.24 -20.11 -28.26
CA GLY A 32 9.22 -19.25 -28.87
C GLY A 32 7.79 -19.47 -28.34
N ARG A 33 7.61 -20.20 -27.25
CA ARG A 33 6.30 -20.46 -26.62
C ARG A 33 6.24 -19.90 -25.21
N ILE A 34 5.06 -19.43 -24.81
CA ILE A 34 4.77 -19.07 -23.42
C ILE A 34 4.72 -20.35 -22.59
N VAL A 35 5.54 -20.42 -21.53
CA VAL A 35 5.64 -21.58 -20.64
C VAL A 35 5.25 -21.27 -19.19
N GLU A 36 5.33 -20.00 -18.78
CA GLU A 36 4.83 -19.53 -17.50
C GLU A 36 4.18 -18.14 -17.67
N HIS A 37 3.17 -17.85 -16.84
CA HIS A 37 2.43 -16.59 -16.84
C HIS A 37 2.04 -16.24 -15.40
N TRP A 38 2.24 -14.97 -15.03
CA TRP A 38 1.77 -14.38 -13.79
C TRP A 38 1.13 -13.03 -14.09
N ASP A 39 -0.01 -12.76 -13.49
CA ASP A 39 -0.71 -11.50 -13.61
C ASP A 39 -0.94 -10.86 -12.24
N ASN A 40 -1.25 -9.56 -12.23
CA ASN A 40 -1.89 -8.88 -11.11
C ASN A 40 -2.95 -7.96 -11.69
N LEU A 41 -4.20 -8.04 -11.21
CA LEU A 41 -5.32 -7.26 -11.74
C LEU A 41 -6.06 -6.52 -10.62
N GLN A 42 -6.43 -5.27 -10.88
CA GLN A 42 -7.40 -4.56 -10.05
C GLN A 42 -8.41 -3.80 -10.90
N GLU A 43 -9.57 -3.50 -10.32
CA GLU A 43 -10.57 -2.64 -10.96
C GLU A 43 -10.00 -1.24 -11.20
N THR A 44 -10.14 -0.73 -12.42
CA THR A 44 -9.63 0.59 -12.79
C THR A 44 -10.42 1.67 -12.04
N ALA A 45 -9.72 2.54 -11.32
CA ALA A 45 -10.35 3.63 -10.60
C ALA A 45 -10.91 4.69 -11.55
N ALA A 46 -12.16 5.11 -11.32
CA ALA A 46 -12.79 6.18 -12.10
C ALA A 46 -12.28 7.58 -11.72
N GLN A 47 -11.72 7.73 -10.51
CA GLN A 47 -11.16 8.97 -9.98
C GLN A 47 -9.89 8.66 -9.20
N THR A 48 -8.89 9.51 -9.33
CA THR A 48 -7.59 9.36 -8.67
C THR A 48 -7.25 10.61 -7.86
N ARG A 49 -6.47 10.44 -6.79
CA ARG A 49 -6.03 11.56 -5.95
C ARG A 49 -4.95 12.43 -6.60
N ASN A 50 -4.21 11.86 -7.54
CA ASN A 50 -3.13 12.52 -8.26
C ASN A 50 -3.59 13.16 -9.58
N GLY A 51 -4.78 12.80 -10.10
CA GLY A 51 -5.32 13.33 -11.35
C GLY A 51 -4.83 12.60 -12.61
N HIS A 52 -4.00 11.57 -12.45
CA HIS A 52 -3.52 10.69 -13.53
C HIS A 52 -4.38 9.44 -13.61
N SER A 53 -4.43 8.80 -14.78
CA SER A 53 -5.02 7.47 -14.89
C SER A 53 -4.06 6.44 -14.28
N MET A 54 -4.51 5.18 -14.19
CA MET A 54 -3.65 4.09 -13.75
C MET A 54 -2.65 3.65 -14.84
N THR A 55 -2.69 4.21 -16.05
CA THR A 55 -2.03 3.68 -17.25
C THR A 55 -1.43 4.76 -18.16
N ASP A 56 -1.71 6.03 -17.90
CA ASP A 56 -1.14 7.16 -18.64
C ASP A 56 0.33 7.39 -18.27
N GLY A 57 0.95 8.38 -18.93
CA GLY A 57 2.37 8.66 -18.83
C GLY A 57 3.18 8.16 -20.03
N PRO A 58 4.53 8.24 -19.96
CA PRO A 58 5.39 7.88 -21.07
C PRO A 58 5.35 6.39 -21.40
N THR A 59 5.30 6.05 -22.69
CA THR A 59 5.31 4.66 -23.17
C THR A 59 6.59 4.27 -23.90
N GLN A 60 7.45 5.26 -24.20
CA GLN A 60 8.72 5.04 -24.89
C GLN A 60 9.82 4.68 -23.89
N VAL A 61 10.42 3.50 -24.07
CA VAL A 61 11.59 3.08 -23.30
C VAL A 61 12.82 3.91 -23.72
N GLY A 62 13.51 4.47 -22.74
CA GLY A 62 14.80 5.16 -22.86
C GLY A 62 15.86 4.54 -21.94
N ASP A 63 17.07 5.11 -21.89
CA ASP A 63 18.18 4.63 -21.04
C ASP A 63 18.44 3.10 -21.14
N LEU A 64 18.34 2.53 -22.35
CA LEU A 64 18.52 1.08 -22.58
C LEU A 64 19.89 0.58 -22.10
N ASP A 65 20.92 1.43 -22.18
CA ASP A 65 22.28 1.18 -21.72
C ASP A 65 22.39 1.11 -20.18
N LYS A 66 21.37 1.56 -19.43
CA LYS A 66 21.36 1.60 -17.96
C LYS A 66 20.38 0.62 -17.33
N THR A 67 19.90 -0.36 -18.11
CA THR A 67 18.90 -1.33 -17.64
C THR A 67 19.33 -2.03 -16.35
N ALA A 68 20.60 -2.44 -16.25
CA ALA A 68 21.12 -3.14 -15.07
C ALA A 68 21.16 -2.22 -13.84
N GLU A 69 21.61 -0.98 -14.00
CA GLU A 69 21.69 0.04 -12.97
C GLU A 69 20.29 0.42 -12.45
N ASN A 70 19.34 0.61 -13.36
CA ASN A 70 17.96 0.94 -13.02
C ASN A 70 17.28 -0.21 -12.27
N LYS A 71 17.49 -1.46 -12.71
CA LYS A 71 17.03 -2.65 -11.97
C LYS A 71 17.64 -2.74 -10.58
N ALA A 72 18.95 -2.47 -10.46
CA ALA A 72 19.62 -2.46 -9.15
C ALA A 72 19.07 -1.36 -8.24
N ARG A 73 18.77 -0.18 -8.80
CA ARG A 73 18.20 0.95 -8.06
C ARG A 73 16.82 0.64 -7.50
N VAL A 74 15.92 0.08 -8.32
CA VAL A 74 14.59 -0.32 -7.86
C VAL A 74 14.65 -1.46 -6.85
N ARG A 75 15.54 -2.45 -7.05
CA ARG A 75 15.75 -3.52 -6.06
C ARG A 75 16.25 -2.98 -4.71
N ASP A 76 17.17 -2.01 -4.73
CA ASP A 76 17.63 -1.35 -3.52
C ASP A 76 16.51 -0.54 -2.85
N PHE A 77 15.65 0.13 -3.62
CA PHE A 77 14.49 0.81 -3.08
C PHE A 77 13.51 -0.15 -2.40
N THR A 78 13.11 -1.23 -3.08
CA THR A 78 12.16 -2.20 -2.51
C THR A 78 12.74 -2.85 -1.26
N THR A 79 14.03 -3.18 -1.26
CA THR A 79 14.68 -3.86 -0.13
C THR A 79 14.96 -2.91 1.04
N SER A 80 15.46 -1.71 0.77
CA SER A 80 15.82 -0.74 1.80
C SER A 80 14.59 -0.08 2.40
N VAL A 81 13.68 0.42 1.57
CA VAL A 81 12.55 1.24 2.02
C VAL A 81 11.32 0.38 2.23
N LEU A 82 10.85 -0.34 1.20
CA LEU A 82 9.55 -1.04 1.28
C LEU A 82 9.58 -2.24 2.24
N LEU A 83 10.67 -3.00 2.27
CA LEU A 83 10.92 -4.06 3.26
C LEU A 83 11.47 -3.52 4.60
N GLY A 84 11.69 -2.20 4.71
CA GLY A 84 12.04 -1.52 5.96
C GLY A 84 13.45 -1.82 6.51
N GLN A 85 14.40 -2.26 5.69
CA GLN A 85 15.79 -2.47 6.16
C GLN A 85 16.52 -1.16 6.48
N HIS A 86 16.25 -0.12 5.69
CA HIS A 86 16.88 1.21 5.73
C HIS A 86 15.89 2.32 5.28
N PRO A 87 14.76 2.52 5.99
CA PRO A 87 13.73 3.48 5.59
C PRO A 87 14.20 4.94 5.63
N GLU A 88 15.24 5.25 6.41
CA GLU A 88 15.92 6.55 6.43
C GLU A 88 16.48 6.97 5.07
N ARG A 89 16.69 6.01 4.16
CA ARG A 89 17.20 6.27 2.81
C ARG A 89 16.13 6.75 1.83
N LEU A 90 14.85 6.86 2.23
CA LEU A 90 13.74 7.20 1.33
C LEU A 90 14.08 8.37 0.40
N SER A 91 14.45 9.51 0.97
CA SER A 91 14.72 10.74 0.21
C SER A 91 15.85 10.58 -0.81
N SER A 92 16.78 9.64 -0.60
CA SER A 92 17.89 9.41 -1.53
C SER A 92 17.41 8.85 -2.88
N PHE A 93 16.24 8.23 -2.94
CA PHE A 93 15.69 7.61 -4.15
C PHE A 93 14.97 8.59 -5.08
N PHE A 94 14.61 9.77 -4.59
CA PHE A 94 13.80 10.74 -5.34
C PHE A 94 14.59 12.00 -5.66
N GLU A 95 14.11 12.77 -6.63
CA GLU A 95 14.55 14.13 -6.91
C GLU A 95 13.55 15.10 -6.28
N GLY A 96 13.86 15.59 -5.08
CA GLY A 96 12.93 16.43 -4.32
C GLY A 96 11.55 15.78 -4.17
N ASP A 97 10.51 16.54 -4.54
CA ASP A 97 9.10 16.14 -4.42
C ASP A 97 8.41 15.96 -5.79
N THR A 98 9.18 15.77 -6.88
CA THR A 98 8.65 15.75 -8.26
C THR A 98 8.19 14.37 -8.74
N TYR A 99 8.00 13.43 -7.81
CA TYR A 99 7.65 12.04 -8.10
C TYR A 99 6.17 11.92 -8.51
N ILE A 100 5.91 11.37 -9.69
CA ILE A 100 4.56 11.22 -10.23
C ILE A 100 3.95 9.88 -9.80
N GLN A 101 2.68 9.88 -9.40
CA GLN A 101 1.95 8.72 -8.91
C GLN A 101 0.77 8.36 -9.81
N HIS A 102 0.58 7.06 -10.04
CA HIS A 102 -0.60 6.51 -10.70
C HIS A 102 -1.42 5.58 -9.79
N ASP A 103 -0.97 5.35 -8.54
CA ASP A 103 -1.82 4.72 -7.53
C ASP A 103 -3.01 5.65 -7.26
N PRO A 104 -4.26 5.22 -7.50
CA PRO A 104 -5.43 6.08 -7.43
C PRO A 104 -5.67 6.69 -6.05
N LEU A 105 -5.09 6.12 -4.99
CA LEU A 105 -5.26 6.55 -3.61
C LEU A 105 -4.10 7.42 -3.09
N VAL A 106 -3.05 7.65 -3.90
CA VAL A 106 -1.85 8.38 -3.52
C VAL A 106 -1.70 9.64 -4.38
N ALA A 107 -1.50 10.79 -3.74
CA ALA A 107 -1.22 12.03 -4.45
C ALA A 107 0.23 12.05 -4.95
N ASP A 108 0.53 12.90 -5.94
CA ASP A 108 1.90 13.13 -6.41
C ASP A 108 2.83 13.59 -5.27
N GLY A 109 4.13 13.37 -5.51
CA GLY A 109 5.22 13.70 -4.61
C GLY A 109 5.52 12.61 -3.58
N VAL A 110 6.74 12.67 -3.06
CA VAL A 110 7.16 11.92 -1.88
C VAL A 110 6.34 12.35 -0.66
N SER A 111 5.92 13.62 -0.62
CA SER A 111 5.01 14.15 0.39
C SER A 111 3.62 13.50 0.30
N GLY A 112 3.08 13.33 -0.92
CA GLY A 112 1.82 12.62 -1.18
C GLY A 112 1.87 11.15 -0.74
N LEU A 113 2.95 10.45 -1.11
CA LEU A 113 3.22 9.08 -0.64
C LEU A 113 3.26 9.00 0.89
N THR A 114 4.02 9.87 1.53
CA THR A 114 4.17 9.88 3.00
C THR A 114 2.83 10.13 3.70
N ALA A 115 2.02 11.05 3.17
CA ALA A 115 0.69 11.34 3.71
C ALA A 115 -0.25 10.14 3.55
N ALA A 116 -0.24 9.47 2.39
CA ALA A 116 -1.06 8.29 2.14
C ALA A 116 -0.68 7.13 3.08
N LEU A 117 0.61 6.82 3.24
CA LEU A 117 1.07 5.76 4.15
C LEU A 117 0.63 5.99 5.59
N ARG A 118 0.64 7.24 6.04
CA ARG A 118 0.16 7.63 7.38
C ARG A 118 -1.35 7.44 7.52
N ASP A 119 -2.14 7.89 6.53
CA ASP A 119 -3.59 7.72 6.53
C ASP A 119 -3.99 6.24 6.49
N PHE A 120 -3.29 5.44 5.70
CA PHE A 120 -3.52 4.01 5.58
C PHE A 120 -3.27 3.30 6.91
N ALA A 121 -2.15 3.58 7.57
CA ALA A 121 -1.85 3.05 8.88
C ALA A 121 -2.87 3.48 9.94
N ALA A 122 -3.28 4.75 9.94
CA ALA A 122 -4.30 5.26 10.87
C ALA A 122 -5.65 4.56 10.72
N ARG A 123 -5.97 4.04 9.52
CA ARG A 123 -7.19 3.30 9.20
C ARG A 123 -7.05 1.78 9.36
N GLY A 124 -5.91 1.29 9.86
CA GLY A 124 -5.64 -0.14 10.01
C GLY A 124 -5.35 -0.86 8.69
N MET A 125 -5.04 -0.13 7.63
CA MET A 125 -4.66 -0.63 6.31
C MET A 125 -3.16 -0.38 6.05
N ALA A 126 -2.33 -0.58 7.07
CA ALA A 126 -0.88 -0.43 6.90
C ALA A 126 -0.38 -1.37 5.80
N ILE A 127 0.49 -0.85 4.93
CA ILE A 127 1.09 -1.62 3.84
C ILE A 127 2.32 -2.32 4.38
N HIS A 128 2.41 -3.62 4.23
CA HIS A 128 3.59 -4.39 4.63
C HIS A 128 4.10 -5.19 3.45
N PHE A 129 5.38 -5.05 3.14
CA PHE A 129 6.07 -5.90 2.18
C PHE A 129 6.82 -6.99 2.93
N ASN A 130 6.67 -8.24 2.49
CA ASN A 130 7.37 -9.38 3.07
C ASN A 130 8.59 -9.76 2.23
N ARG A 131 8.43 -9.77 0.91
CA ARG A 131 9.47 -10.18 -0.04
C ARG A 131 9.21 -9.67 -1.44
N THR A 132 10.23 -9.11 -2.09
CA THR A 132 10.24 -8.92 -3.54
C THR A 132 10.66 -10.21 -4.23
N ARG A 133 9.77 -10.76 -5.05
CA ARG A 133 9.91 -12.08 -5.72
C ARG A 133 10.56 -11.95 -7.08
N MET A 134 10.18 -10.94 -7.84
CA MET A 134 10.68 -10.73 -9.20
C MET A 134 10.98 -9.25 -9.45
N VAL A 135 12.00 -8.99 -10.26
CA VAL A 135 12.34 -7.64 -10.73
C VAL A 135 12.71 -7.74 -12.20
N PHE A 136 11.89 -7.14 -13.05
CA PHE A 136 12.06 -7.11 -14.50
C PHE A 136 12.23 -5.68 -14.97
N GLY A 137 13.06 -5.42 -15.97
CA GLY A 137 13.20 -4.07 -16.50
C GLY A 137 13.84 -4.01 -17.87
N GLU A 138 13.46 -2.98 -18.62
CA GLU A 138 14.01 -2.60 -19.90
C GLU A 138 14.25 -1.10 -19.89
N GLY A 139 15.52 -0.70 -20.03
CA GLY A 139 15.93 0.69 -19.97
C GLY A 139 15.53 1.38 -18.66
N ASN A 140 14.74 2.44 -18.78
CA ASN A 140 14.26 3.26 -17.67
C ASN A 140 13.00 2.72 -16.97
N PHE A 141 12.36 1.64 -17.46
CA PHE A 141 11.19 1.06 -16.82
C PHE A 141 11.54 -0.24 -16.09
N VAL A 142 11.14 -0.35 -14.82
CA VAL A 142 11.42 -1.51 -13.98
C VAL A 142 10.20 -1.89 -13.14
N LEU A 143 9.71 -3.11 -13.32
CA LEU A 143 8.65 -3.72 -12.53
C LEU A 143 9.25 -4.54 -11.37
N ALA A 144 8.76 -4.31 -10.15
CA ALA A 144 9.00 -5.16 -8.99
C ALA A 144 7.70 -5.85 -8.57
N ALA A 145 7.72 -7.19 -8.53
CA ALA A 145 6.60 -7.99 -8.06
C ALA A 145 6.92 -8.54 -6.65
N SER A 146 6.09 -8.17 -5.67
CA SER A 146 6.31 -8.43 -4.25
C SER A 146 5.07 -9.06 -3.60
N GLU A 147 5.28 -9.77 -2.50
CA GLU A 147 4.23 -10.28 -1.62
C GLU A 147 4.21 -9.51 -0.31
N GLY A 148 3.03 -9.39 0.30
CA GLY A 148 2.87 -8.62 1.52
C GLY A 148 1.45 -8.67 2.09
N THR A 149 1.11 -7.67 2.90
CA THR A 149 -0.24 -7.49 3.44
C THR A 149 -0.70 -6.04 3.37
N LEU A 150 -1.98 -5.84 3.09
CA LEU A 150 -2.67 -4.57 3.27
C LEU A 150 -3.58 -4.69 4.49
N GLY A 151 -3.19 -4.06 5.60
CA GLY A 151 -3.71 -4.40 6.92
C GLY A 151 -3.42 -5.87 7.22
N SER A 152 -4.46 -6.65 7.52
CA SER A 152 -4.35 -8.09 7.76
C SER A 152 -4.54 -8.96 6.50
N GLN A 153 -4.90 -8.36 5.36
CA GLN A 153 -5.21 -9.11 4.14
C GLN A 153 -3.93 -9.41 3.36
N PRO A 154 -3.61 -10.68 3.05
CA PRO A 154 -2.52 -11.01 2.15
C PRO A 154 -2.78 -10.48 0.73
N VAL A 155 -1.81 -9.77 0.17
CA VAL A 155 -1.89 -9.19 -1.17
C VAL A 155 -0.56 -9.35 -1.91
N THR A 156 -0.61 -9.15 -3.22
CA THR A 156 0.55 -8.97 -4.09
C THR A 156 0.60 -7.56 -4.64
N TYR A 157 1.81 -7.01 -4.66
CA TYR A 157 2.13 -5.68 -5.15
C TYR A 157 2.96 -5.81 -6.41
N TYR A 158 2.47 -5.25 -7.51
CA TYR A 158 3.22 -5.14 -8.77
C TYR A 158 3.45 -3.66 -8.99
N ASP A 159 4.66 -3.22 -8.71
CA ASP A 159 5.06 -1.81 -8.70
C ASP A 159 6.00 -1.54 -9.89
N LEU A 160 5.53 -0.81 -10.89
CA LEU A 160 6.32 -0.35 -12.03
C LEU A 160 6.87 1.04 -11.72
N PHE A 161 8.16 1.23 -11.92
CA PHE A 161 8.83 2.51 -11.77
C PHE A 161 9.46 2.96 -13.09
N ARG A 162 9.35 4.26 -13.38
CA ARG A 162 10.26 4.92 -14.32
C ARG A 162 11.41 5.56 -13.55
N VAL A 163 12.62 5.28 -13.99
CA VAL A 163 13.85 5.88 -13.46
C VAL A 163 14.29 7.02 -14.37
N GLU A 164 14.70 8.14 -13.77
CA GLU A 164 15.25 9.29 -14.50
C GLU A 164 16.42 9.85 -13.70
N ASN A 165 17.57 10.04 -14.35
CA ASN A 165 18.79 10.54 -13.68
C ASN A 165 19.17 9.75 -12.40
N GLY A 166 18.89 8.44 -12.37
CA GLY A 166 19.15 7.58 -11.20
C GLY A 166 18.15 7.74 -10.05
N LYS A 167 17.05 8.47 -10.27
CA LYS A 167 15.97 8.72 -9.31
C LYS A 167 14.67 8.07 -9.77
N LEU A 168 13.83 7.65 -8.82
CA LEU A 168 12.48 7.19 -9.11
C LEU A 168 11.62 8.41 -9.44
N ALA A 169 11.17 8.49 -10.69
CA ALA A 169 10.49 9.68 -11.21
C ALA A 169 8.98 9.49 -11.33
N GLU A 170 8.53 8.26 -11.56
CA GLU A 170 7.11 7.96 -11.82
C GLU A 170 6.79 6.52 -11.42
N HIS A 171 5.55 6.26 -11.01
CA HIS A 171 5.16 4.96 -10.46
C HIS A 171 3.71 4.59 -10.72
N TRP A 172 3.54 3.33 -11.16
CA TRP A 172 2.27 2.67 -11.35
C TRP A 172 2.23 1.42 -10.50
N ASN A 173 1.06 1.07 -9.97
CA ASN A 173 0.90 -0.17 -9.23
C ASN A 173 -0.43 -0.87 -9.50
N VAL A 174 -0.40 -2.17 -9.23
CA VAL A 174 -1.59 -2.99 -9.03
C VAL A 174 -1.43 -3.77 -7.74
N ILE A 175 -2.47 -3.74 -6.89
CA ILE A 175 -2.55 -4.46 -5.63
C ILE A 175 -3.68 -5.49 -5.75
N GLU A 176 -3.36 -6.77 -5.61
CA GLU A 176 -4.35 -7.84 -5.72
C GLU A 176 -4.36 -8.72 -4.47
N PRO A 177 -5.54 -9.00 -3.88
CA PRO A 177 -5.68 -10.03 -2.86
C PRO A 177 -5.18 -11.40 -3.30
N VAL A 178 -4.39 -12.06 -2.46
CA VAL A 178 -4.01 -13.45 -2.70
C VAL A 178 -5.21 -14.34 -2.41
N THR A 179 -5.62 -15.14 -3.40
CA THR A 179 -6.68 -16.15 -3.23
C THR A 179 -6.32 -17.11 -2.09
N PRO A 180 -7.23 -17.39 -1.13
CA PRO A 180 -7.00 -18.37 -0.08
C PRO A 180 -6.65 -19.75 -0.65
N LYS A 181 -5.76 -20.48 0.04
CA LYS A 181 -5.23 -21.76 -0.47
C LYS A 181 -6.32 -22.80 -0.69
N GLU A 182 -7.39 -22.73 0.09
CA GLU A 182 -8.56 -23.62 0.03
C GLU A 182 -9.36 -23.43 -1.26
N GLU A 183 -9.22 -22.28 -1.93
CA GLU A 183 -9.90 -21.94 -3.18
C GLU A 183 -9.02 -22.19 -4.42
N TRP A 184 -7.75 -22.58 -4.23
CA TRP A 184 -6.83 -22.81 -5.33
C TRP A 184 -7.31 -23.97 -6.22
N ARG A 185 -7.24 -23.75 -7.53
CA ARG A 185 -7.59 -24.75 -8.55
C ARG A 185 -6.42 -25.62 -8.99
N ASN A 186 -5.22 -25.30 -8.53
CA ASN A 186 -3.99 -26.05 -8.78
C ASN A 186 -3.03 -25.87 -7.59
N GLN A 187 -1.86 -26.53 -7.62
CA GLN A 187 -0.88 -26.48 -6.52
C GLN A 187 0.14 -25.34 -6.66
N ASN A 188 0.07 -24.56 -7.74
CA ASN A 188 0.95 -23.44 -8.00
C ASN A 188 0.45 -22.23 -7.20
N GLY A 189 1.29 -21.70 -6.31
CA GLY A 189 1.00 -20.42 -5.66
C GLY A 189 1.21 -19.21 -6.59
N LYS A 190 0.81 -18.02 -6.12
CA LYS A 190 0.91 -16.75 -6.87
C LYS A 190 2.32 -16.44 -7.41
N PHE A 191 3.37 -16.87 -6.71
CA PHE A 191 4.77 -16.75 -7.16
C PHE A 191 5.46 -18.11 -7.33
N TRP A 192 4.70 -19.16 -7.59
CA TRP A 192 5.28 -20.46 -7.92
C TRP A 192 5.95 -20.39 -9.30
N ALA A 193 7.21 -20.80 -9.36
CA ALA A 193 7.94 -21.02 -10.59
C ALA A 193 9.11 -21.97 -10.33
N ARG A 194 9.53 -22.76 -11.33
CA ARG A 194 10.85 -23.42 -11.27
C ARG A 194 11.99 -22.43 -11.49
N SER A 195 11.69 -21.31 -12.18
CA SER A 195 12.62 -20.31 -12.69
C SER A 195 12.90 -19.16 -11.70
N ILE A 196 12.08 -18.99 -10.65
CA ILE A 196 12.31 -17.98 -9.61
C ILE A 196 13.25 -18.57 -8.55
N PRO A 197 14.48 -18.04 -8.37
CA PRO A 197 15.35 -18.47 -7.29
C PRO A 197 14.63 -18.29 -5.96
N ASP A 198 14.57 -19.36 -5.14
CA ASP A 198 13.92 -19.41 -3.82
C ASP A 198 12.37 -19.59 -3.81
N ALA A 199 11.76 -20.07 -4.90
CA ALA A 199 10.32 -20.42 -4.96
C ALA A 199 9.87 -21.55 -4.01
N GLY A 200 10.78 -22.15 -3.25
CA GLY A 200 10.53 -23.30 -2.38
C GLY A 200 10.68 -23.06 -0.87
N ARG A 201 11.08 -21.86 -0.40
CA ARG A 201 11.22 -21.59 1.03
C ARG A 201 9.97 -20.86 1.56
N PRO A 202 9.23 -21.41 2.54
CA PRO A 202 8.14 -20.68 3.18
C PRO A 202 8.68 -19.36 3.74
N PRO A 203 7.85 -18.29 3.79
CA PRO A 203 8.27 -17.01 4.32
C PRO A 203 8.87 -17.20 5.71
N VAL A 204 10.12 -16.76 5.87
CA VAL A 204 10.69 -16.57 7.20
C VAL A 204 10.06 -15.28 7.70
N PHE A 205 9.08 -15.40 8.59
CA PHE A 205 8.58 -14.27 9.37
C PHE A 205 9.64 -13.96 10.42
N PRO A 206 10.44 -12.88 10.30
CA PRO A 206 11.21 -12.43 11.45
C PRO A 206 10.22 -12.06 12.54
N GLY A 207 10.17 -12.86 13.60
CA GLY A 207 9.40 -12.55 14.80
C GLY A 207 9.90 -11.26 15.41
N GLY A 208 9.22 -10.15 15.11
CA GLY A 208 9.43 -8.82 15.67
C GLY A 208 8.17 -8.02 15.33
N THR A 209 7.53 -7.44 16.34
CA THR A 209 6.20 -6.82 16.19
C THR A 209 6.20 -5.69 15.15
N ASP A 210 5.46 -5.90 14.07
CA ASP A 210 5.22 -5.06 12.86
C ASP A 210 4.93 -3.57 13.10
N ARG A 211 4.65 -3.18 14.33
CA ARG A 211 4.29 -1.79 14.69
C ARG A 211 5.51 -0.88 14.84
N ALA A 212 6.62 -1.38 15.39
CA ALA A 212 7.79 -0.55 15.70
C ALA A 212 8.59 -0.17 14.45
N MET A 213 8.64 -1.06 13.45
CA MET A 213 9.28 -0.78 12.16
C MET A 213 8.50 0.29 11.39
N TYR A 214 7.17 0.18 11.34
CA TYR A 214 6.32 1.17 10.66
C TYR A 214 6.28 2.51 11.40
N GLU A 215 6.21 2.51 12.73
CA GLU A 215 6.36 3.74 13.54
C GLU A 215 7.74 4.37 13.34
N HIS A 216 8.81 3.59 13.16
CA HIS A 216 10.15 4.11 12.86
C HIS A 216 10.28 4.66 11.43
N VAL A 217 9.72 3.99 10.43
CA VAL A 217 9.63 4.46 9.04
C VAL A 217 8.87 5.79 8.99
N LEU A 218 7.69 5.84 9.63
CA LEU A 218 6.89 7.07 9.72
C LEU A 218 7.57 8.18 10.54
N ASP A 219 8.24 7.84 11.65
CA ASP A 219 8.99 8.81 12.48
C ASP A 219 10.23 9.33 11.75
N THR A 220 10.83 8.54 10.86
CA THR A 220 12.03 8.92 10.10
C THR A 220 11.70 9.73 8.86
N ILE A 221 10.61 9.39 8.17
CA ILE A 221 10.15 10.10 6.96
C ILE A 221 9.40 11.40 7.33
N ALA A 222 8.87 11.50 8.55
CA ALA A 222 8.18 12.69 9.05
C ALA A 222 8.43 12.92 10.56
N PRO A 223 9.64 13.36 10.94
CA PRO A 223 10.01 13.58 12.33
C PRO A 223 9.20 14.73 12.94
N GLY A 224 8.34 14.44 13.92
CA GLY A 224 7.60 15.46 14.66
C GLY A 224 6.22 15.07 15.20
N THR A 225 5.70 13.88 14.91
CA THR A 225 4.35 13.47 15.31
C THR A 225 4.30 12.40 16.39
N ARG A 226 5.23 12.42 17.35
CA ARG A 226 4.86 11.89 18.67
C ARG A 226 3.79 12.82 19.22
N SER A 227 2.52 12.43 19.08
CA SER A 227 1.63 12.66 20.20
C SER A 227 2.23 11.83 21.33
N HIS A 228 3.07 12.49 22.13
CA HIS A 228 3.29 12.00 23.47
C HIS A 228 1.90 11.93 24.09
N LEU A 229 1.30 10.74 24.07
CA LEU A 229 0.51 10.26 25.19
C LEU A 229 1.46 10.12 26.40
N SER A 230 2.18 11.20 26.74
CA SER A 230 2.41 11.49 28.15
C SER A 230 1.00 11.54 28.69
N SER A 231 0.73 10.77 29.73
CA SER A 231 -0.47 10.81 30.54
C SER A 231 -0.73 12.24 31.02
N ARG A 232 -1.24 13.10 30.14
CA ARG A 232 -1.89 14.34 30.53
C ARG A 232 -3.18 13.88 31.16
N ARG A 233 -3.14 13.75 32.49
CA ARG A 233 -4.34 13.67 33.31
C ARG A 233 -5.22 14.83 32.85
N CYS A 234 -6.40 14.53 32.32
CA CYS A 234 -7.45 15.51 32.25
C CYS A 234 -7.74 15.93 33.70
N VAL A 235 -7.31 17.13 34.07
CA VAL A 235 -7.74 17.75 35.33
C VAL A 235 -9.11 18.31 35.04
N CYS A 236 -10.15 17.65 35.56
CA CYS A 236 -11.47 18.27 35.66
C CYS A 236 -11.34 19.48 36.59
N PRO A 237 -11.86 20.66 36.23
CA PRO A 237 -12.05 21.71 37.21
C PRO A 237 -13.08 21.17 38.21
N GLU A 238 -12.72 21.19 39.49
CA GLU A 238 -13.37 20.54 40.64
C GLU A 238 -12.90 19.10 40.89
N GLY A 239 -12.02 18.98 41.89
CA GLY A 239 -11.23 17.79 42.19
C GLY A 239 -12.04 16.55 42.57
N GLY A 240 -11.82 15.47 41.82
CA GLY A 240 -12.22 14.11 42.18
C GLY A 240 -11.58 13.10 41.24
N GLU A 241 -10.76 12.19 41.75
CA GLU A 241 -10.17 11.09 40.97
C GLU A 241 -11.20 9.96 40.76
N ALA A 242 -11.43 9.56 39.50
CA ALA A 242 -12.17 8.33 39.17
C ALA A 242 -11.25 7.34 38.45
N ARG A 243 -11.03 6.16 39.04
CA ARG A 243 -10.35 5.03 38.39
C ARG A 243 -11.36 4.18 37.63
N MET A 244 -11.18 4.01 36.31
CA MET A 244 -11.90 2.99 35.54
C MET A 244 -11.21 1.62 35.65
N ARG A 245 -11.97 0.57 35.95
CA ARG A 245 -11.56 -0.84 35.72
C ARG A 245 -12.02 -1.25 34.32
N ALA A 246 -11.12 -1.83 33.53
CA ALA A 246 -11.45 -2.39 32.22
C ALA A 246 -12.09 -3.78 32.37
N GLY A 247 -13.23 -3.99 31.72
CA GLY A 247 -13.83 -5.31 31.47
C GLY A 247 -14.08 -5.48 29.97
N PRO A 248 -14.11 -6.72 29.44
CA PRO A 248 -14.15 -6.94 27.99
C PRO A 248 -15.57 -6.71 27.46
N VAL A 249 -15.70 -5.97 26.35
CA VAL A 249 -16.94 -5.89 25.58
C VAL A 249 -16.67 -6.53 24.22
N SER A 250 -17.29 -7.69 23.98
CA SER A 250 -17.39 -8.27 22.63
C SER A 250 -18.47 -7.54 21.84
N MET A 251 -18.14 -7.00 20.67
CA MET A 251 -19.10 -6.62 19.65
C MET A 251 -18.95 -7.53 18.43
N VAL A 252 -20.05 -8.16 18.03
CA VAL A 252 -20.20 -8.91 16.78
C VAL A 252 -20.80 -7.95 15.75
N PHE A 253 -20.16 -7.79 14.59
CA PHE A 253 -20.74 -7.07 13.44
C PHE A 253 -21.06 -8.07 12.32
N PRO A 254 -22.26 -8.00 11.69
CA PRO A 254 -22.51 -8.72 10.46
C PRO A 254 -21.88 -7.98 9.27
N ALA A 255 -21.32 -8.76 8.34
CA ALA A 255 -20.71 -8.26 7.11
C ALA A 255 -21.76 -7.71 6.12
N ARG A 256 -21.56 -6.49 5.60
CA ARG A 256 -21.86 -6.08 4.20
C ARG A 256 -21.41 -4.64 3.89
N ILE A 257 -20.42 -4.55 2.99
CA ILE A 257 -20.33 -3.73 1.76
C ILE A 257 -20.42 -2.19 1.86
N LEU A 258 -19.27 -1.57 1.52
CA LEU A 258 -19.00 -0.38 0.67
C LEU A 258 -20.12 0.64 0.41
N ASP A 259 -19.88 1.89 0.85
CA ASP A 259 -20.32 3.12 0.14
C ASP A 259 -19.44 4.32 0.59
N PRO A 260 -18.69 5.03 -0.29
CA PRO A 260 -17.81 6.12 0.11
C PRO A 260 -18.35 7.48 -0.32
N VAL A 261 -19.57 7.88 0.06
CA VAL A 261 -20.02 9.27 -0.11
C VAL A 261 -20.87 9.71 1.07
N GLY A 262 -20.26 10.42 2.02
CA GLY A 262 -20.96 11.13 3.09
C GLY A 262 -20.01 12.05 3.87
N PRO A 263 -20.46 13.25 4.30
CA PRO A 263 -19.60 14.18 5.04
C PRO A 263 -19.22 13.61 6.41
N ILE A 264 -17.95 13.81 6.78
CA ILE A 264 -17.39 13.42 8.08
C ILE A 264 -18.15 14.18 9.20
N PRO A 265 -18.74 13.51 10.20
CA PRO A 265 -19.34 14.20 11.35
C PRO A 265 -18.24 14.90 12.17
N ARG A 266 -18.40 16.19 12.45
CA ARG A 266 -17.60 16.86 13.49
C ARG A 266 -17.96 16.28 14.85
N MET A 267 -16.95 15.88 15.60
CA MET A 267 -17.09 15.31 16.94
C MET A 267 -17.21 16.47 17.96
N CYS A 268 -18.44 16.80 18.38
CA CYS A 268 -18.68 17.64 19.55
C CYS A 268 -19.17 16.77 20.70
N CYS A 269 -18.44 16.73 21.82
CA CYS A 269 -18.92 16.13 23.05
C CYS A 269 -19.87 17.11 23.75
N ASP A 270 -21.18 16.94 23.59
CA ASP A 270 -22.14 17.55 24.51
C ASP A 270 -22.46 16.57 25.65
N ALA A 271 -22.26 17.03 26.88
CA ALA A 271 -22.61 16.29 28.09
C ALA A 271 -24.02 16.70 28.55
N GLU A 272 -25.03 15.89 28.27
CA GLU A 272 -26.35 16.08 28.86
C GLU A 272 -26.45 15.40 30.23
N ARG A 273 -26.79 16.17 31.28
CA ARG A 273 -27.19 15.62 32.57
C ARG A 273 -28.65 15.17 32.53
N ARG A 274 -28.88 13.87 32.62
CA ARG A 274 -30.13 13.33 33.18
C ARG A 274 -29.80 12.28 34.23
N GLY A 275 -30.33 12.47 35.44
CA GLY A 275 -30.63 11.44 36.45
C GLY A 275 -29.50 10.47 36.85
N ARG A 276 -29.06 10.60 38.11
CA ARG A 276 -28.05 9.82 38.86
C ARG A 276 -27.55 8.51 38.21
N SER A 277 -26.23 8.49 38.02
CA SER A 277 -25.33 7.33 37.79
C SER A 277 -25.31 6.71 36.38
N ALA A 278 -24.89 7.49 35.38
CA ALA A 278 -23.93 7.10 34.33
C ALA A 278 -23.75 8.26 33.32
N LEU A 279 -22.50 8.61 32.96
CA LEU A 279 -22.24 9.35 31.73
C LEU A 279 -22.41 8.38 30.55
N ARG A 280 -23.28 8.70 29.61
CA ARG A 280 -23.41 7.98 28.34
C ARG A 280 -22.98 8.93 27.23
N CYS A 281 -21.92 8.60 26.50
CA CYS A 281 -21.64 9.25 25.23
C CYS A 281 -22.72 8.83 24.23
N VAL A 282 -23.49 9.79 23.73
CA VAL A 282 -24.47 9.56 22.67
C VAL A 282 -23.92 10.17 21.39
N LEU A 283 -23.83 9.37 20.32
CA LEU A 283 -23.57 9.88 18.97
C LEU A 283 -24.84 10.61 18.49
N SER A 284 -24.81 11.93 18.48
CA SER A 284 -25.85 12.75 17.86
C SER A 284 -25.38 13.18 16.47
N LYS A 285 -26.19 12.87 15.44
CA LYS A 285 -26.12 13.57 14.16
C LYS A 285 -26.76 14.94 14.37
N ARG A 286 -26.00 16.03 14.23
CA ARG A 286 -26.59 17.35 13.97
C ARG A 286 -26.47 17.60 12.47
N ASP A 287 -27.60 17.81 11.83
CA ASP A 287 -27.65 18.25 10.44
C ASP A 287 -27.13 19.68 10.34
N ALA A 288 -26.31 19.94 9.32
CA ALA A 288 -25.75 21.25 9.04
C ALA A 288 -26.76 22.10 8.26
N THR A 289 -27.79 22.61 8.95
CA THR A 289 -28.54 23.79 8.51
C THR A 289 -29.01 24.53 9.74
N ASP A 290 -28.29 25.61 10.09
CA ASP A 290 -28.83 26.80 10.76
C ASP A 290 -27.77 27.90 10.72
N ALA A 291 -28.01 28.87 9.85
CA ALA A 291 -27.52 30.24 9.92
C ALA A 291 -28.74 31.13 10.17
#